data_AF-A0A259SFW7-F1
#
_entry.id   AF-A0A259SFW7-F1
#
_cell.length_a   1.000
_cell.length_b   1.000
_cell.length_c   1.000
_cell.angle_alpha   90.00
_cell.angle_beta   90.00
_cell.angle_gamma   90.00
#
_symmetry.space_group_name_H-M   'P 1'
#
loop_
_entity.id
_entity.type
_entity.pdbx_description
1 polymer ?
#
loop_
_entity_poly.entity_id
_entity_poly.type
_entity_poly.pdbx_seq_one_letter_code
_entity_poly.pdbx_strand_id
1 'polypeptide(L)' 'GTVLEINDAVVDDPSLVNSAPFEGGWLIKISVAAGAVDGLLDRDAYVAHTEG' A
#
# COMPACT_ATOMS: atom_id res chain seq x y z
N GLY A 1 11.99 -5.66 -7.96
CA GLY A 1 11.24 -4.39 -8.04
C GLY A 1 12.15 -3.25 -7.67
N THR A 2 11.75 -2.02 -7.99
CA THR A 2 12.54 -0.80 -7.75
C THR A 2 11.63 0.28 -7.17
N VAL A 3 12.09 1.00 -6.14
CA VAL A 3 11.34 2.15 -5.59
C VAL A 3 11.37 3.28 -6.60
N LEU A 4 10.18 3.77 -6.96
CA LEU A 4 9.99 4.90 -7.86
C LEU A 4 9.75 6.20 -7.10
N GLU A 5 9.06 6.11 -5.95
CA GLU A 5 8.62 7.29 -5.20
C GLU A 5 8.45 6.95 -3.72
N ILE A 6 8.76 7.90 -2.85
CA ILE A 6 8.47 7.90 -1.41
C ILE A 6 7.52 9.06 -1.15
N ASN A 7 6.49 8.86 -0.31
CA ASN A 7 5.53 9.90 0.00
C ASN A 7 6.06 10.84 1.09
N ASP A 8 6.76 11.90 0.70
CA ASP A 8 7.27 12.92 1.63
C ASP A 8 6.14 13.60 2.42
N ALA A 9 4.92 13.69 1.87
CA ALA A 9 3.78 14.26 2.59
C ALA A 9 3.37 13.43 3.82
N VAL A 10 3.53 12.10 3.77
CA VAL A 10 3.30 11.23 4.94
C VAL A 10 4.45 11.30 5.94
N VAL A 11 5.68 11.59 5.47
CA VAL A 11 6.81 11.84 6.37
C VAL A 11 6.57 13.11 7.17
N ASP A 12 6.07 14.16 6.51
CA ASP A 12 5.75 15.44 7.13
C ASP A 12 4.47 15.39 7.99
N ASP A 13 3.45 14.65 7.54
CA ASP A 13 2.20 14.42 8.29
C ASP A 13 1.81 12.91 8.31
N PRO A 14 2.25 12.18 9.36
CA PRO A 14 1.92 10.77 9.52
C PRO A 14 0.43 10.48 9.75
N SER A 15 -0.38 11.49 10.09
CA SER A 15 -1.81 11.29 10.35
C SER A 15 -2.57 10.90 9.08
N LEU A 16 -2.03 11.22 7.91
CA LEU A 16 -2.56 10.84 6.60
C LEU A 16 -2.71 9.33 6.42
N VAL A 17 -1.87 8.53 7.08
CA VAL A 17 -1.99 7.06 7.07
C VAL A 17 -3.32 6.61 7.69
N ASN A 18 -3.81 7.33 8.70
CA ASN A 18 -5.07 7.00 9.37
C ASN A 18 -6.27 7.63 8.65
N SER A 19 -6.16 8.87 8.20
CA SER A 19 -7.29 9.63 7.65
C SER A 19 -7.55 9.32 6.18
N ALA A 20 -6.52 8.94 5.42
CA ALA A 20 -6.59 8.69 3.98
C ALA A 20 -5.82 7.42 3.54
N PRO A 21 -6.03 6.25 4.17
CA PRO A 21 -5.19 5.06 4.02
C PRO A 21 -5.10 4.51 2.58
N PHE A 22 -6.15 4.69 1.78
CA PHE A 22 -6.21 4.23 0.39
C PHE A 22 -6.04 5.37 -0.63
N GLU A 23 -5.83 6.58 -0.15
CA GLU A 23 -5.68 7.79 -0.95
C GLU A 23 -4.33 8.44 -0.62
N GLY A 24 -4.31 9.55 0.12
CA GLY A 24 -3.09 10.31 0.42
C GLY A 24 -2.09 9.63 1.37
N GLY A 25 -2.50 8.57 2.08
CA GLY A 25 -1.71 7.85 3.08
C GLY A 25 -0.80 6.74 2.54
N TRP A 26 -0.62 6.63 1.21
CA TRP A 26 0.30 5.66 0.62
C TRP A 26 1.76 5.93 1.04
N LEU A 27 2.59 4.89 1.14
CA LEU A 27 3.96 5.03 1.65
C LEU A 27 5.01 5.15 0.54
N ILE A 28 4.98 4.19 -0.39
CA ILE A 28 5.94 4.11 -1.50
C ILE A 28 5.24 3.64 -2.76
N LYS A 29 5.79 4.02 -3.92
CA LYS A 29 5.46 3.40 -5.21
C LYS A 29 6.65 2.60 -5.68
N ILE A 30 6.40 1.37 -6.11
CA ILE A 30 7.43 0.47 -6.61
C ILE A 30 7.07 -0.02 -8.01
N SER A 31 8.07 -0.12 -8.88
CA SER A 31 7.99 -0.89 -10.12
C SER A 31 8.17 -2.38 -9.78
N VAL A 32 7.30 -3.22 -10.32
CA VAL A 32 7.34 -4.67 -10.15
C VAL A 32 7.35 -5.36 -11.51
N ALA A 33 7.92 -6.56 -11.56
CA ALA A 33 7.89 -7.38 -12.76
C ALA A 33 6.46 -7.88 -13.04
N ALA A 34 6.18 -8.27 -14.30
CA ALA A 34 4.92 -8.92 -14.65
C ALA A 34 4.71 -10.19 -13.80
N GLY A 35 3.48 -10.39 -13.33
CA GLY A 35 3.10 -11.52 -12.48
C GLY A 35 3.50 -11.40 -11.00
N ALA A 36 4.20 -10.33 -10.60
CA ALA A 36 4.60 -10.14 -9.19
C ALA A 36 3.40 -9.95 -8.23
N VAL A 37 2.21 -9.65 -8.76
CA VAL A 37 0.97 -9.46 -7.99
C VAL A 37 0.10 -10.72 -7.95
N ASP A 38 0.43 -11.77 -8.72
CA ASP A 38 -0.43 -12.93 -8.92
C ASP A 38 -0.61 -13.78 -7.65
N GLY A 39 0.35 -13.71 -6.73
CA GLY A 39 0.31 -14.39 -5.43
C GLY A 39 -0.26 -13.55 -4.28
N LEU A 40 -0.74 -12.33 -4.56
CA LEU A 40 -1.32 -11.47 -3.53
C LEU A 40 -2.77 -11.84 -3.26
N LEU A 41 -3.23 -11.50 -2.06
CA LEU A 41 -4.63 -11.70 -1.68
C LEU A 41 -5.53 -10.74 -2.46
N ASP A 42 -6.66 -11.26 -2.92
CA ASP A 42 -7.78 -10.40 -3.31
C ASP A 42 -8.46 -9.80 -2.06
N ARG A 43 -9.48 -8.98 -2.27
CA ARG A 43 -10.21 -8.31 -1.20
C ARG A 43 -10.81 -9.30 -0.20
N ASP A 44 -11.50 -10.33 -0.69
CA ASP A 44 -12.28 -11.24 0.15
C ASP A 44 -11.33 -12.11 0.99
N ALA A 45 -10.25 -12.60 0.38
CA ALA A 45 -9.20 -13.33 1.06
C ALA A 45 -8.48 -12.47 2.11
N TYR A 46 -8.27 -11.17 1.83
CA TYR A 46 -7.69 -10.25 2.81
C TYR A 46 -8.61 -10.01 4.01
N VAL A 47 -9.90 -9.77 3.79
CA VAL A 47 -10.89 -9.61 4.86
C VAL A 47 -10.91 -10.85 5.76
N ALA A 48 -11.03 -12.04 5.16
CA ALA A 48 -11.02 -13.30 5.90
C ALA A 48 -9.73 -13.54 6.71
N HIS A 49 -8.60 -12.98 6.26
CA HIS A 49 -7.33 -13.08 6.99
C HIS A 49 -7.27 -12.14 8.21
N THR A 50 -7.93 -10.98 8.15
CA THR A 50 -7.86 -9.95 9.19
C THR A 50 -9.01 -9.98 10.19
N GLU A 51 -10.10 -10.69 9.89
CA GLU A 51 -11.21 -10.90 10.81
C GLU A 51 -10.85 -11.99 11.83
N GLY A 52 -10.23 -11.58 12.94
CA GLY A 52 -9.93 -12.39 14.12
C GLY A 52 -10.22 -11.66 15.42
#